data_AF-A0A850ML19-F1
#
_entry.id   AF-A0A850ML19-F1
#
_cell.length_a   1.000
_cell.length_b   1.000
_cell.length_c   1.000
_cell.angle_alpha   90.00
_cell.angle_beta   90.00
_cell.angle_gamma   90.00
#
_symmetry.space_group_name_H-M   'P 1'
#
loop_
_entity.id
_entity.type
_entity.pdbx_description
1 polymer ?
#
loop_
_entity_poly.entity_id
_entity_poly.type
_entity_poly.pdbx_seq_one_letter_code
_entity_poly.pdbx_strand_id
1 'polypeptide(L)'
;MQSPEVEEFQRIQKELMDEDPIVRGMAAVDLADFASEHPEYKDRSILLLQKAMNDPDYDVVFSAKKSLDLIEGKQVMEPGKRVIGFGYIPEEYREERPEINQKQMILSCVCCIAVIVTIIILMVYII
;
A
#
# COMPACT_ATOMS: atom_id res chain seq x y z
N MET A 1 -8.05 20.71 -30.95
CA MET A 1 -8.03 19.46 -30.16
C MET A 1 -7.00 19.67 -29.07
N GLN A 2 -7.39 19.43 -27.82
CA GLN A 2 -6.40 19.29 -26.74
C GLN A 2 -5.64 17.99 -26.97
N SER A 3 -4.40 17.91 -26.47
CA SER A 3 -3.64 16.66 -26.57
C SER A 3 -4.20 15.65 -25.55
N PRO A 4 -4.10 14.34 -25.82
CA PRO A 4 -4.68 13.31 -24.94
C PRO A 4 -4.11 13.39 -23.51
N GLU A 5 -2.85 13.80 -23.34
CA GLU A 5 -2.20 13.98 -22.04
C GLU A 5 -2.83 15.14 -21.25
N VAL A 6 -3.23 16.21 -21.94
CA VAL A 6 -3.93 17.35 -21.31
C VAL A 6 -5.32 16.92 -20.83
N GLU A 7 -6.03 16.14 -21.64
CA GLU A 7 -7.36 15.62 -21.28
C GLU A 7 -7.28 14.65 -20.09
N GLU A 8 -6.29 13.76 -20.08
CA GLU A 8 -6.05 12.83 -18.98
C GLU A 8 -5.67 13.56 -17.69
N PHE A 9 -4.74 14.52 -17.75
CA PHE A 9 -4.38 15.31 -16.58
C PHE A 9 -5.58 16.06 -16.01
N GLN A 10 -6.44 16.63 -16.87
CA GLN A 10 -7.67 17.31 -16.45
C GLN A 10 -8.69 16.35 -15.82
N ARG A 11 -8.79 15.12 -16.35
CA ARG A 11 -9.62 14.06 -15.75
C ARG A 11 -9.15 13.75 -14.34
N ILE A 12 -7.86 13.48 -14.14
CA ILE A 12 -7.27 13.20 -12.82
C ILE A 12 -7.51 14.38 -11.86
N GLN A 13 -7.33 15.62 -12.32
CA GLN A 13 -7.62 16.81 -11.53
C GLN A 13 -9.08 16.89 -11.07
N LYS A 14 -10.02 16.49 -11.92
CA LYS A 14 -11.44 16.44 -11.59
C LYS A 14 -11.72 15.36 -10.55
N GLU A 15 -11.13 14.17 -10.71
CA GLU A 15 -11.30 13.04 -9.81
C GLU A 15 -10.72 13.32 -8.41
N LEU A 16 -9.66 14.13 -8.30
CA LEU A 16 -9.15 14.64 -7.01
C LEU A 16 -10.15 15.52 -6.24
N MET A 17 -11.21 15.99 -6.89
CA MET A 17 -12.27 16.80 -6.29
C MET A 17 -13.59 16.04 -6.17
N ASP A 18 -13.59 14.73 -6.43
CA ASP A 18 -14.79 13.90 -6.36
C ASP A 18 -15.36 13.83 -4.93
N GLU A 19 -16.66 13.59 -4.79
CA GLU A 19 -17.30 13.44 -3.49
C GLU A 19 -16.87 12.15 -2.79
N ASP A 20 -16.57 11.10 -3.57
CA ASP A 20 -16.12 9.81 -3.06
C ASP A 20 -14.61 9.85 -2.70
N PRO A 21 -14.23 9.63 -1.42
CA PRO A 21 -12.83 9.55 -1.03
C PRO A 21 -12.05 8.45 -1.77
N ILE A 22 -12.72 7.39 -2.21
CA ILE A 22 -12.08 6.32 -3.00
C ILE A 22 -11.60 6.87 -4.35
N VAL A 23 -12.46 7.63 -5.03
CA VAL A 23 -12.10 8.25 -6.31
C VAL A 23 -10.96 9.25 -6.11
N ARG A 24 -11.03 10.08 -5.06
CA ARG A 24 -9.99 11.07 -4.78
C ARG A 24 -8.62 10.45 -4.50
N GLY A 25 -8.54 9.42 -3.66
CA GLY A 25 -7.24 8.79 -3.40
C GLY A 25 -6.73 8.02 -4.62
N MET A 26 -7.60 7.51 -5.50
CA MET A 26 -7.17 6.80 -6.71
C MET A 26 -6.57 7.80 -7.68
N ALA A 27 -7.22 8.96 -7.82
CA ALA A 27 -6.69 10.07 -8.57
C ALA A 27 -5.33 10.56 -8.02
N ALA A 28 -5.11 10.52 -6.70
CA ALA A 28 -3.81 10.85 -6.12
C ALA A 28 -2.71 9.84 -6.51
N VAL A 29 -3.04 8.55 -6.65
CA VAL A 29 -2.11 7.54 -7.17
C VAL A 29 -1.86 7.75 -8.66
N ASP A 30 -2.93 7.83 -9.46
CA ASP A 30 -2.85 8.01 -10.91
C ASP A 30 -2.06 9.26 -11.28
N LEU A 31 -2.15 10.32 -10.47
CA LEU A 31 -1.39 11.55 -10.67
C LEU A 31 0.13 11.36 -10.56
N ALA A 32 0.61 10.43 -9.72
CA ALA A 32 2.03 10.10 -9.61
C ALA A 32 2.53 9.21 -10.74
N ASP A 33 1.71 8.24 -11.16
CA ASP A 33 1.99 7.42 -12.34
C ASP A 33 2.07 8.33 -13.59
N PHE A 34 1.08 9.20 -13.77
CA PHE A 34 1.06 10.20 -14.84
C PHE A 34 2.28 11.13 -14.80
N ALA A 35 2.68 11.63 -13.62
CA ALA A 35 3.87 12.47 -13.48
C ALA A 35 5.19 11.75 -13.81
N SER A 36 5.21 10.43 -13.65
CA SER A 36 6.37 9.58 -13.95
C SER A 36 6.50 9.36 -15.46
N GLU A 37 5.37 9.21 -16.16
CA GLU A 37 5.30 9.06 -17.61
C GLU A 37 5.46 10.40 -18.35
N HIS A 38 5.00 11.50 -17.72
CA HIS A 38 5.02 12.85 -18.26
C HIS A 38 5.76 13.83 -17.32
N PRO A 39 7.12 13.84 -17.34
CA PRO A 39 7.93 14.64 -16.42
C PRO A 39 7.63 16.14 -16.46
N GLU A 40 7.12 16.67 -17.57
CA GLU A 40 6.71 18.07 -17.72
C GLU A 40 5.50 18.47 -16.83
N TYR A 41 4.75 17.49 -16.31
CA TYR A 41 3.67 17.72 -15.35
C TYR A 41 4.10 17.53 -13.89
N LYS A 42 5.32 17.05 -13.63
CA LYS A 42 5.82 16.69 -12.29
C LYS A 42 5.56 17.77 -11.24
N ASP A 43 5.94 19.01 -11.50
CA ASP A 43 5.78 20.09 -10.52
C ASP A 43 4.30 20.41 -10.24
N ARG A 44 3.43 20.31 -11.26
CA ARG A 44 1.98 20.50 -11.09
C ARG A 44 1.37 19.36 -10.29
N SER A 45 1.80 18.13 -10.56
CA SER A 45 1.37 16.95 -9.81
C SER A 45 1.76 17.05 -8.33
N ILE A 46 3.00 17.47 -8.02
CA ILE A 46 3.45 17.70 -6.64
C ILE A 46 2.53 18.71 -5.93
N LEU A 47 2.22 19.84 -6.57
CA LEU A 47 1.35 20.86 -5.97
C LEU A 47 -0.07 20.35 -5.69
N LEU A 48 -0.62 19.52 -6.57
CA LEU A 48 -1.95 18.91 -6.36
C LEU A 48 -1.93 17.88 -5.23
N LEU A 49 -0.90 17.03 -5.17
CA LEU A 49 -0.76 16.06 -4.08
C LEU A 49 -0.55 16.75 -2.73
N GLN A 50 0.25 17.83 -2.69
CA GLN A 50 0.40 18.64 -1.48
C GLN A 50 -0.93 19.26 -1.01
N LYS A 51 -1.85 19.58 -1.92
CA LYS A 51 -3.21 20.00 -1.54
C LYS A 51 -4.01 18.83 -0.97
N ALA A 52 -3.96 17.67 -1.61
CA ALA A 52 -4.64 16.44 -1.16
C ALA A 52 -4.15 15.95 0.22
N MET A 53 -2.96 16.36 0.68
CA MET A 53 -2.51 16.14 2.06
C MET A 53 -3.40 16.81 3.13
N ASN A 54 -4.31 17.70 2.74
CA ASN A 54 -5.28 18.34 3.63
C ASN A 54 -6.70 17.78 3.47
N ASP A 55 -6.87 16.66 2.76
CA ASP A 55 -8.16 15.99 2.64
C ASP A 55 -8.66 15.54 4.02
N PRO A 56 -9.97 15.64 4.31
CA PRO A 56 -10.53 15.12 5.56
C PRO A 56 -10.43 13.60 5.68
N ASP A 57 -10.33 12.88 4.56
CA ASP A 57 -10.22 11.43 4.54
C ASP A 57 -8.76 10.96 4.68
N TYR A 58 -8.53 10.07 5.64
CA TYR A 58 -7.20 9.57 5.96
C TYR A 58 -6.57 8.79 4.80
N ASP A 59 -7.35 8.01 4.05
CA ASP A 59 -6.83 7.17 2.97
C ASP A 59 -6.41 8.02 1.77
N VAL A 60 -7.12 9.13 1.52
CA VAL A 60 -6.72 10.14 0.53
C VAL A 60 -5.40 10.79 0.91
N VAL A 61 -5.25 11.21 2.17
CA VAL A 61 -3.98 11.80 2.68
C VAL A 61 -2.84 10.78 2.58
N PHE A 62 -3.08 9.52 2.92
CA PHE A 62 -2.09 8.45 2.83
C PHE A 62 -1.64 8.23 1.38
N SER A 63 -2.60 8.15 0.45
CA SER A 63 -2.35 8.02 -0.99
C SER A 63 -1.52 9.19 -1.51
N ALA A 64 -1.91 10.42 -1.19
CA ALA A 64 -1.20 11.64 -1.59
C ALA A 64 0.25 11.65 -1.10
N LYS A 65 0.48 11.26 0.16
CA LYS A 65 1.82 11.16 0.74
C LYS A 65 2.69 10.14 0.02
N LYS A 66 2.14 8.95 -0.25
CA LYS A 66 2.87 7.89 -0.96
C LYS A 66 3.23 8.26 -2.39
N SER A 67 2.29 8.87 -3.09
CA SER A 67 2.49 9.45 -4.42
C SER A 67 3.58 10.52 -4.43
N LEU A 68 3.64 11.40 -3.42
CA LEU A 68 4.72 12.38 -3.28
C LEU A 68 6.08 11.70 -3.08
N ASP A 69 6.16 10.74 -2.15
CA ASP A 69 7.40 10.00 -1.91
C ASP A 69 7.92 9.31 -3.19
N LEU A 70 7.01 8.80 -4.04
CA LEU A 70 7.35 8.21 -5.33
C LEU A 70 7.93 9.25 -6.31
N ILE A 71 7.22 10.36 -6.51
CA ILE A 71 7.64 11.42 -7.45
C ILE A 71 8.98 12.04 -7.02
N GLU A 72 9.21 12.19 -5.72
CA GLU A 72 10.45 12.74 -5.15
C GLU A 72 11.60 11.71 -5.15
N GLY A 73 11.36 10.47 -5.60
CA GLY A 73 12.36 9.41 -5.63
C GLY A 73 12.76 8.90 -4.25
N LYS A 74 11.97 9.20 -3.22
CA LYS A 74 12.15 8.68 -1.86
C LYS A 74 11.68 7.22 -1.74
N GLN A 75 10.85 6.79 -2.68
CA GLN A 75 10.41 5.40 -2.81
C GLN A 75 10.59 4.95 -4.26
N VAL A 76 11.27 3.81 -4.47
CA VAL A 76 11.41 3.18 -5.79
C VAL A 76 10.34 2.11 -5.90
N MET A 77 9.45 2.23 -6.89
CA MET A 77 8.50 1.17 -7.22
C MET A 77 9.23 0.04 -7.94
N GLU A 78 9.04 -1.19 -7.48
CA GLU A 78 9.51 -2.35 -8.23
C GLU A 78 8.73 -2.44 -9.55
N PRO A 79 9.38 -2.79 -10.67
CA PRO A 79 8.71 -3.00 -11.95
C PRO A 79 7.51 -3.95 -11.80
N GLY A 80 6.33 -3.51 -12.21
CA GLY A 80 5.08 -4.29 -12.13
C GLY A 80 4.29 -4.13 -10.83
N LYS A 81 4.76 -3.33 -9.86
CA LYS A 81 3.97 -2.95 -8.68
C LYS A 81 3.39 -1.54 -8.84
N ARG A 82 2.11 -1.34 -8.52
CA ARG A 82 1.47 -0.02 -8.39
C ARG A 82 1.41 0.40 -6.93
N VAL A 83 1.46 1.70 -6.66
CA VAL A 83 1.16 2.25 -5.34
C VAL A 83 -0.34 2.05 -5.14
N ILE A 84 -0.73 1.12 -4.27
CA ILE A 84 -2.13 0.98 -3.92
C ILE A 84 -2.36 1.89 -2.71
N GLY A 85 -3.00 3.03 -2.97
CA GLY A 85 -3.37 4.02 -1.96
C GLY A 85 -4.52 3.58 -1.05
N PHE A 86 -5.21 2.50 -1.39
CA PHE A 86 -6.37 2.00 -0.64
C PHE A 86 -6.12 0.66 0.02
N GLY A 87 -6.80 0.46 1.14
CA GLY A 87 -7.10 -0.86 1.69
C GLY A 87 -7.91 -1.77 0.75
N TYR A 88 -8.14 -1.39 -0.51
CA TYR A 88 -8.61 -2.27 -1.57
C TYR A 88 -7.42 -2.93 -2.27
N ILE A 89 -7.07 -4.12 -1.78
CA ILE A 89 -6.24 -5.07 -2.52
C ILE A 89 -7.17 -5.72 -3.57
N PRO A 90 -6.96 -5.52 -4.88
CA PRO A 90 -7.72 -6.24 -5.90
C PRO A 90 -7.62 -7.74 -5.63
N GLU A 91 -8.70 -8.51 -5.84
CA GLU A 91 -8.72 -9.94 -5.50
C GLU A 91 -7.54 -10.72 -6.07
N GLU A 92 -7.06 -10.32 -7.25
CA GLU A 92 -5.87 -10.85 -7.91
C GLU A 92 -4.54 -10.67 -7.14
N TYR A 93 -4.44 -9.68 -6.26
CA TYR A 93 -3.26 -9.42 -5.39
C TYR A 93 -3.52 -9.76 -3.92
N ARG A 94 -4.69 -10.32 -3.59
CA ARG A 94 -4.90 -10.92 -2.28
C ARG A 94 -4.05 -12.18 -2.24
N GLU A 95 -2.78 -12.03 -1.87
CA GLU A 95 -1.93 -13.16 -1.51
C GLU A 95 -2.77 -14.08 -0.64
N GLU A 96 -2.96 -15.32 -1.10
CA GLU A 96 -3.63 -16.36 -0.34
C GLU A 96 -2.96 -16.35 1.02
N ARG A 97 -3.65 -15.81 2.04
CA ARG A 97 -3.14 -15.87 3.41
C ARG A 97 -2.79 -17.33 3.60
N PRO A 98 -1.52 -17.68 3.91
CA PRO A 98 -1.18 -19.07 4.11
C PRO A 98 -2.15 -19.55 5.17
N GLU A 99 -3.04 -20.48 4.79
CA GLU A 99 -3.97 -21.09 5.73
C GLU A 99 -3.07 -21.56 6.87
N ILE A 100 -3.16 -20.89 8.02
CA ILE A 100 -2.41 -21.28 9.19
C ILE A 100 -2.94 -22.67 9.48
N ASN A 101 -2.18 -23.69 9.07
CA ASN A 101 -2.58 -25.06 9.20
C ASN A 101 -2.64 -25.32 10.70
N GLN A 102 -3.84 -25.24 11.25
CA GLN A 102 -4.09 -25.29 12.69
C GLN A 102 -3.46 -26.56 13.29
N LYS A 103 -3.34 -27.63 12.50
CA LYS A 103 -2.66 -28.87 12.88
C LYS A 103 -1.15 -28.70 13.03
N GLN A 104 -0.48 -27.94 12.16
CA GLN A 104 0.96 -27.65 12.30
C GLN A 104 1.25 -26.75 13.50
N MET A 105 0.38 -25.76 13.76
CA MET A 105 0.52 -24.90 14.94
C MET A 105 0.36 -25.69 16.24
N ILE A 106 -0.67 -26.55 16.33
CA ILE A 106 -0.88 -27.44 17.48
C ILE A 106 0.30 -28.40 17.65
N LEU A 107 0.80 -29.00 16.58
CA LEU A 107 1.91 -29.95 16.63
C LEU A 107 3.20 -29.28 17.17
N SER A 108 3.50 -28.06 16.70
CA SER A 108 4.64 -27.27 17.21
C SER A 108 4.52 -27.02 18.72
N CYS A 109 3.34 -26.59 19.19
CA CYS A 109 3.11 -26.33 20.61
C CYS A 109 3.27 -27.60 21.46
N VAL A 110 2.75 -28.76 21.01
CA VAL A 110 2.87 -30.03 21.74
C VAL A 110 4.32 -30.49 21.81
N CYS A 111 5.10 -30.35 20.73
CA CYS A 111 6.53 -30.65 20.73
C CYS A 111 7.31 -29.78 21.73
N CYS A 112 7.04 -28.47 21.77
CA CYS A 112 7.68 -27.57 22.73
C CYS A 112 7.37 -27.97 24.19
N ILE A 113 6.11 -28.29 24.50
CA ILE A 113 5.71 -28.71 25.85
C ILE A 113 6.40 -30.01 26.23
N ALA A 114 6.46 -31.00 25.33
CA ALA A 114 7.13 -32.27 25.60
C ALA A 114 8.62 -32.09 25.92
N VAL A 115 9.33 -31.22 25.18
CA VAL A 115 10.74 -30.89 25.43
C VAL A 115 10.93 -30.19 26.78
N ILE A 116 10.04 -29.26 27.13
CA ILE A 116 10.11 -28.58 28.43
C ILE A 116 9.90 -29.57 29.58
N VAL A 117 8.92 -30.46 29.46
CA VAL A 117 8.63 -31.47 30.48
C VAL A 117 9.82 -32.44 30.66
N THR A 118 10.44 -32.90 29.57
CA THR A 118 11.60 -33.79 29.68
C THR A 118 12.81 -33.09 30.30
N ILE A 119 13.05 -31.83 30.00
CA ILE A 119 14.10 -31.02 30.63
C ILE A 119 13.85 -30.87 32.14
N ILE A 120 12.61 -30.59 32.55
CA ILE A 120 12.24 -30.46 33.97
C ILE A 120 12.46 -31.79 34.70
N ILE A 121 12.03 -32.92 34.12
CA ILE A 121 12.22 -34.25 34.72
C ILE A 121 13.72 -34.55 34.88
N LEU A 122 14.53 -34.29 33.85
CA LEU A 122 15.98 -34.46 33.92
C LEU A 122 16.61 -33.62 35.03
N MET A 123 16.19 -32.35 35.16
CA MET A 123 16.68 -31.46 36.22
C MET A 123 16.32 -31.97 37.62
N VAL A 124 15.13 -32.55 37.80
CA VAL A 124 14.70 -33.12 39.09
C VAL A 124 15.47 -34.41 39.43
N TYR A 125 15.83 -35.23 38.44
CA TYR A 125 16.54 -36.50 38.67
C TYR A 125 18.06 -36.36 38.82
N ILE A 126 18.63 -35.23 38.40
CA ILE A 126 20.07 -34.94 38.49
C ILE A 126 20.44 -34.22 39.80
N ILE A 127 19.45 -33.76 40.58
CA ILE A 127 19.60 -33.22 41.94
C ILE A 127 19.39 -34.33 42.97
#